data_AF-A0A444J1J6-F1
#
_entry.id   AF-A0A444J1J6-F1
#
_cell.length_a   1.000
_cell.length_b   1.000
_cell.length_c   1.000
_cell.angle_alpha   90.00
_cell.angle_beta   90.00
_cell.angle_gamma   90.00
#
_symmetry.space_group_name_H-M   'P 1'
#
loop_
_entity.id
_entity.type
_entity.pdbx_description
1 polymer ?
#
loop_
_entity_poly.entity_id
_entity_poly.type
_entity_poly.pdbx_seq_one_letter_code
_entity_poly.pdbx_strand_id
1 'polypeptide(L)'
;MAPLFLQMSMVTASLFVLLVLPALPLAIFLLPKRDWPEIVLGAILIGASCQAAIGLIWSHQIGHSPRSETAFYLILFGGLSLCSFLSRRSRQSLQHLLSSTSEKQYWPLLFILIAAFAVRSLHPLQTAALGQSDAYTHLHYLRYLTEHARIFNVVYPTGYHWILSLPVLVFGLDPYVIARFAGAFFGTALVLAIYVLLDRLVNRRSAVFGSFCAACFPGMNLLIKTGIGAFANQFGLLLIPCILYLYSLLAGENRKQLARQCSLSLPLLDWRLLFR
;
A
#
# COMPACT_ATOMS: atom_id res chain seq x y z
N MET A 1 -13.94 3.34 -26.17
CA MET A 1 -13.52 2.52 -25.00
C MET A 1 -12.00 2.27 -24.97
N ALA A 2 -11.35 1.93 -26.09
CA ALA A 2 -9.88 1.76 -26.16
C ALA A 2 -9.03 2.86 -25.47
N PRO A 3 -9.33 4.18 -25.61
CA PRO A 3 -8.52 5.20 -24.92
C PRO A 3 -8.65 5.16 -23.39
N LEU A 4 -9.79 4.71 -22.84
CA LEU A 4 -10.00 4.66 -21.39
C LEU A 4 -9.20 3.53 -20.73
N PHE A 5 -9.13 2.36 -21.38
CA PHE A 5 -8.30 1.25 -20.89
C PHE A 5 -6.82 1.60 -20.92
N LEU A 6 -6.37 2.33 -21.94
CA LEU A 6 -5.01 2.83 -22.01
C LEU A 6 -4.73 3.80 -20.86
N GLN A 7 -5.58 4.80 -20.65
CA GLN A 7 -5.47 5.74 -19.54
C GLN A 7 -5.41 5.03 -18.18
N MET A 8 -6.34 4.11 -17.91
CA MET A 8 -6.35 3.31 -16.68
C MET A 8 -5.02 2.55 -16.50
N SER A 9 -4.56 1.87 -17.56
CA SER A 9 -3.29 1.12 -17.54
C SER A 9 -2.09 2.03 -17.27
N MET A 10 -2.06 3.23 -17.87
CA MET A 10 -1.00 4.22 -17.64
C MET A 10 -0.98 4.70 -16.19
N VAL A 11 -2.14 4.97 -15.58
CA VAL A 11 -2.22 5.37 -14.15
C VAL A 11 -1.75 4.23 -13.25
N THR A 12 -2.22 3.00 -13.47
CA THR A 12 -1.84 1.85 -12.65
C THR A 12 -0.35 1.53 -12.79
N ALA A 13 0.18 1.51 -14.02
CA ALA A 13 1.59 1.25 -14.27
C ALA A 13 2.48 2.35 -13.69
N SER A 14 2.11 3.64 -13.84
CA SER A 14 2.88 4.74 -13.28
C SER A 14 2.92 4.72 -11.75
N LEU A 15 1.80 4.47 -11.08
CA LEU A 15 1.78 4.29 -9.62
C LEU A 15 2.62 3.09 -9.19
N PHE A 16 2.55 1.97 -9.91
CA PHE A 16 3.36 0.79 -9.60
C PHE A 16 4.86 1.08 -9.77
N VAL A 17 5.26 1.69 -10.88
CA VAL A 17 6.66 2.03 -11.19
C VAL A 17 7.22 3.06 -10.23
N LEU A 18 6.44 4.07 -9.84
CA LEU A 18 6.93 5.17 -9.00
C LEU A 18 6.85 4.88 -7.51
N LEU A 19 5.88 4.08 -7.05
CA LEU A 19 5.70 3.81 -5.61
C LEU A 19 6.16 2.42 -5.20
N VAL A 20 5.78 1.38 -5.95
CA VAL A 20 5.95 -0.01 -5.52
C VAL A 20 7.32 -0.53 -5.90
N LEU A 21 7.71 -0.38 -7.17
CA LEU A 21 8.94 -0.92 -7.71
C LEU A 21 10.20 -0.41 -6.95
N PRO A 22 10.38 0.90 -6.71
CA PRO A 22 11.52 1.38 -5.94
C PRO A 22 11.44 1.02 -4.45
N ALA A 23 10.25 0.85 -3.88
CA ALA A 23 10.12 0.42 -2.49
C ALA A 23 10.36 -1.09 -2.30
N LEU A 24 10.32 -1.89 -3.38
CA LEU A 24 10.36 -3.34 -3.31
C LEU A 24 11.68 -3.90 -2.73
N PRO A 25 12.89 -3.44 -3.13
CA PRO A 25 14.13 -3.94 -2.53
C PRO A 25 14.22 -3.63 -1.04
N LEU A 26 13.72 -2.45 -0.63
CA LEU A 26 13.68 -2.05 0.77
C LEU A 26 12.68 -2.90 1.56
N ALA A 27 11.50 -3.20 0.99
CA ALA A 27 10.52 -4.11 1.59
C ALA A 27 11.09 -5.53 1.76
N ILE A 28 11.77 -6.08 0.74
CA ILE A 28 12.45 -7.39 0.82
C ILE A 28 13.52 -7.39 1.93
N PHE A 29 14.28 -6.30 2.05
CA PHE A 29 15.31 -6.15 3.07
C PHE A 29 14.72 -6.08 4.49
N LEU A 30 13.66 -5.28 4.68
CA LEU A 30 13.01 -5.05 5.98
C LEU A 30 12.13 -6.23 6.44
N LEU A 31 11.57 -6.99 5.50
CA LEU A 31 10.67 -8.11 5.76
C LEU A 31 11.30 -9.45 5.32
N PRO A 32 12.42 -9.87 5.94
CA PRO A 32 13.08 -11.11 5.55
C PRO A 32 12.17 -12.31 5.83
N LYS A 33 12.22 -13.31 4.95
CA LYS A 33 11.45 -14.56 5.06
C LYS A 33 9.93 -14.38 5.06
N ARG A 34 9.42 -13.23 4.62
CA ARG A 34 7.98 -13.02 4.40
C ARG A 34 7.58 -13.46 2.99
N ASP A 35 6.31 -13.77 2.85
CA ASP A 35 5.73 -14.16 1.57
C ASP A 35 5.50 -12.92 0.68
N TRP A 36 5.35 -13.13 -0.63
CA TRP A 36 5.18 -12.03 -1.58
C TRP A 36 4.01 -11.09 -1.26
N PRO A 37 2.84 -11.50 -0.73
CA PRO A 37 1.75 -10.56 -0.46
C PRO A 37 2.15 -9.52 0.60
N GLU A 38 2.88 -9.93 1.63
CA GLU A 38 3.41 -9.03 2.66
C GLU A 38 4.49 -8.11 2.12
N ILE A 39 5.34 -8.60 1.23
CA ILE A 39 6.41 -7.82 0.63
C ILE A 39 5.84 -6.76 -0.31
N VAL A 40 4.86 -7.11 -1.15
CA VAL A 40 4.17 -6.17 -2.04
C VAL A 40 3.40 -5.13 -1.23
N LEU A 41 2.67 -5.55 -0.19
CA LEU A 41 1.97 -4.62 0.71
C LEU A 41 2.97 -3.68 1.40
N GLY A 42 4.08 -4.22 1.92
CA GLY A 42 5.15 -3.46 2.54
C GLY A 42 5.75 -2.42 1.58
N ALA A 43 5.99 -2.80 0.32
CA ALA A 43 6.47 -1.89 -0.71
C ALA A 43 5.48 -0.75 -0.99
N ILE A 44 4.18 -1.06 -1.12
CA ILE A 44 3.13 -0.04 -1.29
C ILE A 44 3.14 0.95 -0.11
N LEU A 45 3.18 0.44 1.12
CA LEU A 45 3.16 1.27 2.33
C LEU A 45 4.40 2.14 2.47
N ILE A 46 5.59 1.57 2.26
CA ILE A 46 6.87 2.30 2.33
C ILE A 46 6.89 3.40 1.27
N GLY A 47 6.62 3.05 0.00
CA GLY A 47 6.65 4.01 -1.11
C GLY A 47 5.66 5.15 -0.90
N ALA A 48 4.41 4.83 -0.57
CA ALA A 48 3.37 5.83 -0.35
C ALA A 48 3.63 6.69 0.91
N SER A 49 4.02 6.09 2.04
CA SER A 49 4.24 6.83 3.29
C SER A 49 5.47 7.74 3.18
N CYS A 50 6.55 7.27 2.57
CA CYS A 50 7.72 8.10 2.34
C CYS A 50 7.41 9.26 1.37
N GLN A 51 6.70 9.01 0.27
CA GLN A 51 6.30 10.09 -0.64
C GLN A 51 5.40 11.11 0.07
N ALA A 52 4.42 10.65 0.85
CA ALA A 52 3.56 11.54 1.63
C ALA A 52 4.37 12.38 2.64
N ALA A 53 5.35 11.78 3.32
CA ALA A 53 6.20 12.47 4.29
C ALA A 53 7.14 13.49 3.62
N ILE A 54 7.81 13.11 2.54
CA ILE A 54 8.69 14.00 1.76
C ILE A 54 7.89 15.18 1.23
N GLY A 55 6.76 14.91 0.58
CA GLY A 55 5.89 15.96 0.06
C GLY A 55 5.38 16.90 1.15
N LEU A 56 4.98 16.37 2.31
CA LEU A 56 4.56 17.18 3.45
C LEU A 56 5.69 18.09 3.97
N ILE A 57 6.90 17.57 4.12
CA ILE A 57 8.06 18.39 4.51
C ILE A 57 8.35 19.44 3.43
N TRP A 58 8.31 19.04 2.16
CA TRP A 58 8.60 19.91 1.02
C TRP A 58 7.64 21.08 0.92
N SER A 59 6.34 20.83 1.12
CA SER A 59 5.31 21.88 1.05
C SER A 59 5.42 22.91 2.19
N HIS A 60 5.96 22.52 3.35
CA HIS A 60 6.08 23.41 4.51
C HIS A 60 7.42 24.15 4.57
N GLN A 61 8.52 23.52 4.14
CA GLN A 61 9.88 24.02 4.41
C GLN A 61 10.62 24.53 3.17
N ILE A 62 10.42 23.93 2.00
CA ILE A 62 11.29 24.16 0.82
C ILE A 62 10.53 24.89 -0.28
N GLY A 63 9.36 24.37 -0.67
CA GLY A 63 8.26 25.10 -1.29
C GLY A 63 8.52 25.96 -2.54
N HIS A 64 9.42 25.58 -3.46
CA HIS A 64 9.68 26.37 -4.69
C HIS A 64 9.48 25.62 -6.01
N SER A 65 9.56 24.29 -6.03
CA SER A 65 9.42 23.52 -7.27
C SER A 65 8.92 22.10 -6.96
N PRO A 66 7.81 21.65 -7.58
CA PRO A 66 7.32 20.28 -7.37
C PRO A 66 8.19 19.26 -8.11
N ARG A 67 8.84 19.66 -9.22
CA ARG A 67 9.79 18.79 -9.94
C ARG A 67 11.05 18.49 -9.14
N SER A 68 11.51 19.45 -8.35
CA SER A 68 12.68 19.28 -7.48
C SER A 68 12.41 18.30 -6.34
N GLU A 69 11.18 18.31 -5.79
CA GLU A 69 10.71 17.31 -4.83
C GLU A 69 10.75 15.92 -5.44
N THR A 70 10.16 15.77 -6.62
CA THR A 70 10.09 14.48 -7.30
C THR A 70 11.47 13.96 -7.69
N ALA A 71 12.38 14.84 -8.13
CA ALA A 71 13.78 14.48 -8.38
C ALA A 71 14.47 13.99 -7.10
N PHE A 72 14.27 14.69 -5.98
CA PHE A 72 14.79 14.27 -4.67
C PHE A 72 14.25 12.90 -4.26
N TYR A 73 12.94 12.67 -4.40
CA TYR A 73 12.31 11.38 -4.13
C TYR A 73 12.96 10.26 -4.95
N LEU A 74 13.08 10.44 -6.28
CA LEU A 74 13.64 9.45 -7.18
C LEU A 74 15.11 9.15 -6.89
N ILE A 75 15.92 10.17 -6.58
CA ILE A 75 17.34 9.99 -6.20
C ILE A 75 17.44 9.22 -4.89
N LEU A 76 16.68 9.63 -3.86
CA LEU A 76 16.69 9.00 -2.55
C LEU A 76 16.27 7.53 -2.64
N PHE A 77 15.12 7.25 -3.26
CA PHE A 77 14.62 5.89 -3.38
C PHE A 77 15.45 5.04 -4.34
N GLY A 78 15.97 5.61 -5.43
CA GLY A 78 16.90 4.93 -6.32
C GLY A 78 18.17 4.48 -5.59
N GLY A 79 18.75 5.37 -4.77
CA GLY A 79 19.90 5.07 -3.93
C GLY A 79 19.60 4.00 -2.87
N LEU A 80 18.52 4.15 -2.11
CA LEU A 80 18.10 3.18 -1.10
C LEU A 80 17.78 1.80 -1.70
N SER A 81 17.14 1.77 -2.87
CA SER A 81 16.84 0.55 -3.62
C SER A 81 18.12 -0.18 -4.01
N LEU A 82 19.07 0.56 -4.60
CA LEU A 82 20.34 0.01 -5.05
C LEU A 82 21.15 -0.53 -3.87
N CYS A 83 21.29 0.24 -2.79
CA CYS A 83 21.97 -0.20 -1.58
C CYS A 83 21.32 -1.45 -0.96
N SER A 84 19.99 -1.48 -0.90
CA SER A 84 19.24 -2.63 -0.38
C SER A 84 19.41 -3.86 -1.27
N PHE A 85 19.41 -3.69 -2.59
CA PHE A 85 19.58 -4.77 -3.56
C PHE A 85 20.99 -5.36 -3.56
N LEU A 86 22.01 -4.52 -3.40
CA LEU A 86 23.41 -4.95 -3.32
C LEU A 86 23.72 -5.71 -2.01
N SER A 87 22.88 -5.56 -0.98
CA SER A 87 23.04 -6.28 0.27
C SER A 87 22.88 -7.80 0.10
N ARG A 88 23.84 -8.58 0.63
CA ARG A 88 23.78 -10.05 0.68
C ARG A 88 22.48 -10.57 1.31
N ARG A 89 21.96 -9.84 2.30
CA ARG A 89 20.70 -10.16 3.00
C ARG A 89 19.49 -10.12 2.07
N SER A 90 19.45 -9.17 1.13
CA SER A 90 18.36 -9.05 0.16
C SER A 90 18.35 -10.23 -0.82
N ARG A 91 19.54 -10.64 -1.30
CA ARG A 91 19.68 -11.81 -2.19
C ARG A 91 19.17 -13.10 -1.55
N GLN A 92 19.51 -13.34 -0.27
CA GLN A 92 19.00 -14.51 0.46
C GLN A 92 17.48 -14.45 0.65
N SER A 93 16.94 -13.27 0.95
CA SER A 93 15.50 -13.08 1.13
C SER A 93 14.73 -13.27 -0.18
N LEU A 94 15.30 -12.84 -1.31
CA LEU A 94 14.75 -13.07 -2.64
C LEU A 94 14.73 -14.55 -3.01
N GLN A 95 15.80 -15.29 -2.73
CA GLN A 95 15.84 -16.74 -2.93
C GLN A 95 14.73 -17.45 -2.15
N HIS A 96 14.53 -17.08 -0.89
CA HIS A 96 13.45 -17.61 -0.07
C HIS A 96 12.05 -17.24 -0.63
N LEU A 97 11.88 -16.02 -1.14
CA LEU A 97 10.63 -15.60 -1.77
C LEU A 97 10.31 -16.45 -3.00
N LEU A 98 11.30 -16.68 -3.86
CA LEU A 98 11.16 -17.51 -5.06
C LEU A 98 10.81 -18.97 -4.70
N SER A 99 11.45 -19.55 -3.68
CA SER A 99 11.15 -20.90 -3.25
C SER A 99 9.78 -21.02 -2.55
N SER A 100 9.44 -20.11 -1.63
CA SER A 100 8.15 -20.10 -0.91
C SER A 100 6.96 -19.90 -1.85
N THR A 101 7.14 -19.10 -2.91
CA THR A 101 6.08 -18.85 -3.89
C THR A 101 5.75 -20.12 -4.69
N SER A 102 6.72 -21.00 -4.90
CA SER A 102 6.49 -22.30 -5.56
C SER A 102 5.68 -23.25 -4.67
N GLU A 103 5.91 -23.22 -3.37
CA GLU A 103 5.29 -24.15 -2.42
C GLU A 103 3.85 -23.77 -2.05
N LYS A 104 3.54 -22.47 -1.95
CA LYS A 104 2.23 -21.98 -1.50
C LYS A 104 1.34 -21.57 -2.67
N GLN A 105 0.11 -22.09 -2.69
CA GLN A 105 -0.89 -21.71 -3.69
C GLN A 105 -1.47 -20.31 -3.40
N TYR A 106 -1.03 -19.30 -4.15
CA TYR A 106 -1.55 -17.91 -4.10
C TYR A 106 -2.52 -17.57 -5.23
N TRP A 107 -2.85 -18.52 -6.10
CA TRP A 107 -3.77 -18.31 -7.23
C TRP A 107 -5.12 -17.70 -6.83
N PRO A 108 -5.79 -18.15 -5.74
CA PRO A 108 -7.05 -17.54 -5.32
C PRO A 108 -6.92 -16.05 -5.01
N LEU A 109 -5.82 -15.65 -4.33
CA LEU A 109 -5.55 -14.24 -4.06
C LEU A 109 -5.36 -13.46 -5.35
N LEU A 110 -4.60 -13.99 -6.31
CA LEU A 110 -4.36 -13.30 -7.58
C LEU A 110 -5.68 -13.04 -8.33
N PHE A 111 -6.56 -14.03 -8.43
CA PHE A 111 -7.90 -13.87 -9.03
C PHE A 111 -8.73 -12.83 -8.28
N ILE A 112 -8.70 -12.84 -6.94
CA ILE A 112 -9.40 -11.86 -6.12
C ILE A 112 -8.87 -10.43 -6.35
N LEU A 113 -7.55 -10.24 -6.46
CA LEU A 113 -6.96 -8.93 -6.73
C LEU A 113 -7.32 -8.42 -8.13
N ILE A 114 -7.32 -9.29 -9.14
CA ILE A 114 -7.76 -8.95 -10.50
C ILE A 114 -9.25 -8.56 -10.49
N ALA A 115 -10.10 -9.35 -9.82
CA ALA A 115 -11.53 -9.05 -9.68
C ALA A 115 -11.76 -7.73 -8.93
N ALA A 116 -11.03 -7.49 -7.84
CA ALA A 116 -11.08 -6.26 -7.05
C ALA A 116 -10.78 -5.02 -7.89
N PHE A 117 -9.73 -5.12 -8.72
CA PHE A 117 -9.34 -4.05 -9.64
C PHE A 117 -10.41 -3.84 -10.72
N ALA A 118 -10.85 -4.93 -11.38
CA ALA A 118 -11.86 -4.86 -12.43
C ALA A 118 -13.17 -4.22 -11.95
N VAL A 119 -13.71 -4.68 -10.81
CA VAL A 119 -14.95 -4.14 -10.23
C VAL A 119 -14.81 -2.66 -9.90
N ARG A 120 -13.67 -2.24 -9.34
CA ARG A 120 -13.41 -0.83 -8.99
C ARG A 120 -13.20 0.05 -10.21
N SER A 121 -12.74 -0.51 -11.32
CA SER A 121 -12.59 0.20 -12.58
C SER A 121 -13.90 0.35 -13.37
N LEU A 122 -14.97 -0.37 -13.03
CA LEU A 122 -16.26 -0.29 -13.75
C LEU A 122 -16.83 1.13 -13.76
N HIS A 123 -16.94 1.78 -12.59
CA HIS A 123 -17.51 3.13 -12.51
C HIS A 123 -16.68 4.15 -13.32
N PRO A 124 -15.35 4.25 -13.13
CA PRO A 124 -14.48 5.09 -13.97
C PRO A 124 -14.56 4.78 -15.46
N LEU A 125 -14.86 3.55 -15.88
CA LEU A 125 -14.99 3.20 -17.30
C LEU A 125 -16.38 3.57 -17.87
N GLN A 126 -17.42 3.53 -17.04
CA GLN A 126 -18.81 3.81 -17.43
C GLN A 126 -19.12 5.31 -17.47
N THR A 127 -18.55 6.09 -16.55
CA THR A 127 -18.89 7.51 -16.40
C THR A 127 -17.65 8.38 -16.42
N ALA A 128 -17.77 9.59 -16.99
CA ALA A 128 -16.75 10.62 -16.91
C ALA A 128 -16.85 11.48 -15.64
N ALA A 129 -17.87 11.28 -14.81
CA ALA A 129 -17.96 12.00 -13.54
C ALA A 129 -17.04 11.35 -12.51
N LEU A 130 -16.40 12.17 -11.68
CA LEU A 130 -15.84 11.70 -10.42
C LEU A 130 -17.05 11.49 -9.52
N GLY A 131 -17.42 10.25 -9.19
CA GLY A 131 -18.78 9.96 -8.70
C GLY A 131 -19.11 10.45 -7.29
N GLN A 132 -18.29 11.35 -6.72
CA GLN A 132 -18.54 12.07 -5.47
C GLN A 132 -18.01 13.50 -5.58
N SER A 133 -18.70 14.46 -4.95
CA SER A 133 -18.29 15.89 -4.91
C SER A 133 -16.87 16.08 -4.36
N ASP A 134 -16.51 15.34 -3.31
CA ASP A 134 -15.22 15.44 -2.63
C ASP A 134 -14.04 15.08 -3.55
N ALA A 135 -14.26 14.18 -4.52
CA ALA A 135 -13.24 13.82 -5.49
C ALA A 135 -12.86 15.01 -6.41
N TYR A 136 -13.80 15.93 -6.68
CA TYR A 136 -13.48 17.17 -7.41
C TYR A 136 -12.63 18.13 -6.59
N THR A 137 -12.83 18.19 -5.27
CA THR A 137 -11.98 18.95 -4.35
C THR A 137 -10.56 18.41 -4.35
N HIS A 138 -10.40 17.08 -4.27
CA HIS A 138 -9.08 16.42 -4.37
C HIS A 138 -8.41 16.63 -5.73
N LEU A 139 -9.17 16.62 -6.83
CA LEU A 139 -8.65 16.97 -8.15
C LEU A 139 -8.14 18.42 -8.20
N HIS A 140 -8.90 19.36 -7.63
CA HIS A 140 -8.48 20.75 -7.55
C HIS A 140 -7.16 20.89 -6.78
N TYR A 141 -7.02 20.24 -5.63
CA TYR A 141 -5.77 20.24 -4.87
C TYR A 141 -4.61 19.58 -5.60
N LEU A 142 -4.87 18.50 -6.33
CA LEU A 142 -3.84 17.83 -7.13
C LEU A 142 -3.29 18.77 -8.22
N ARG A 143 -4.17 19.42 -8.98
CA ARG A 143 -3.79 20.42 -10.01
C ARG A 143 -2.98 21.55 -9.39
N TYR A 144 -3.52 22.12 -8.31
CA TYR A 144 -2.91 23.23 -7.63
C TYR A 144 -1.51 22.88 -7.08
N LEU A 145 -1.35 21.71 -6.48
CA LEU A 145 -0.06 21.21 -5.99
C LEU A 145 0.94 21.01 -7.13
N THR A 146 0.50 20.47 -8.27
CA THR A 146 1.39 20.24 -9.42
C THR A 146 1.86 21.53 -10.08
N GLU A 147 1.11 22.62 -9.93
CA GLU A 147 1.45 23.95 -10.45
C GLU A 147 2.29 24.77 -9.44
N HIS A 148 1.92 24.76 -8.17
CA HIS A 148 2.43 25.69 -7.16
C HIS A 148 3.30 25.03 -6.07
N ALA A 149 3.47 23.71 -6.09
CA ALA A 149 4.18 22.91 -5.07
C ALA A 149 3.66 23.08 -3.63
N ARG A 150 2.46 23.64 -3.45
CA ARG A 150 1.86 23.96 -2.15
C ARG A 150 0.36 23.74 -2.19
N ILE A 151 -0.26 23.48 -1.05
CA ILE A 151 -1.72 23.44 -0.87
C ILE A 151 -2.05 24.49 0.21
N PHE A 152 -2.72 25.58 -0.16
CA PHE A 152 -3.00 26.68 0.77
C PHE A 152 -4.20 26.42 1.69
N ASN A 153 -5.17 25.61 1.26
CA ASN A 153 -6.38 25.31 2.03
C ASN A 153 -6.36 23.86 2.52
N VAL A 154 -5.76 23.65 3.71
CA VAL A 154 -5.53 22.32 4.28
C VAL A 154 -6.76 21.85 5.06
N VAL A 155 -7.86 21.56 4.37
CA VAL A 155 -8.99 20.84 4.97
C VAL A 155 -8.74 19.33 4.95
N TYR A 156 -7.91 18.86 4.00
CA TYR A 156 -7.61 17.44 3.80
C TYR A 156 -6.12 17.14 3.98
N PRO A 157 -5.74 15.89 4.33
CA PRO A 157 -4.34 15.49 4.44
C PRO A 157 -3.57 15.73 3.14
N THR A 158 -2.55 16.59 3.18
CA THR A 158 -1.78 17.00 1.99
C THR A 158 -0.91 15.87 1.44
N GLY A 159 -0.42 14.97 2.30
CA GLY A 159 0.46 13.86 1.91
C GLY A 159 -0.14 12.94 0.84
N TYR A 160 -1.46 12.74 0.84
CA TYR A 160 -2.13 11.93 -0.19
C TYR A 160 -2.02 12.53 -1.59
N HIS A 161 -2.06 13.86 -1.69
CA HIS A 161 -1.95 14.56 -2.97
C HIS A 161 -0.54 14.49 -3.55
N TRP A 162 0.49 14.49 -2.68
CA TRP A 162 1.87 14.27 -3.09
C TRP A 162 2.13 12.85 -3.61
N ILE A 163 1.40 11.85 -3.10
CA ILE A 163 1.43 10.50 -3.68
C ILE A 163 0.85 10.53 -5.10
N LEU A 164 -0.30 11.19 -5.29
CA LEU A 164 -0.99 11.27 -6.59
C LEU A 164 -0.30 12.18 -7.61
N SER A 165 0.54 13.13 -7.18
CA SER A 165 1.24 14.04 -8.09
C SER A 165 2.40 13.39 -8.81
N LEU A 166 2.97 12.31 -8.29
CA LEU A 166 4.12 11.64 -8.88
C LEU A 166 3.89 11.27 -10.37
N PRO A 167 2.82 10.56 -10.77
CA PRO A 167 2.55 10.30 -12.18
C PRO A 167 2.38 11.55 -13.05
N VAL A 168 1.80 12.62 -12.49
CA VAL A 168 1.63 13.90 -13.19
C VAL A 168 2.99 14.54 -13.45
N LEU A 169 3.83 14.62 -12.42
CA LEU A 169 5.11 15.31 -12.47
C LEU A 169 6.18 14.55 -13.28
N VAL A 170 6.16 13.21 -13.25
CA VAL A 170 7.14 12.38 -13.96
C VAL A 170 6.73 12.10 -15.40
N PHE A 171 5.47 11.70 -15.63
CA PHE A 171 5.00 11.23 -16.93
C PHE A 171 4.10 12.24 -17.66
N GLY A 172 3.77 13.38 -17.05
CA GLY A 172 2.89 14.39 -17.65
C GLY A 172 1.44 13.92 -17.77
N LEU A 173 0.99 12.98 -16.93
CA LEU A 173 -0.39 12.51 -16.96
C LEU A 173 -1.36 13.60 -16.49
N ASP A 174 -2.53 13.68 -17.12
CA ASP A 174 -3.58 14.62 -16.71
C ASP A 174 -4.03 14.29 -15.26
N PRO A 175 -3.97 15.26 -14.32
CA PRO A 175 -4.48 15.12 -12.95
C PRO A 175 -5.88 14.53 -12.86
N TYR A 176 -6.77 14.83 -13.81
CA TYR A 176 -8.12 14.29 -13.86
C TYR A 176 -8.11 12.78 -14.07
N VAL A 177 -7.24 12.26 -14.94
CA VAL A 177 -7.10 10.82 -15.19
C VAL A 177 -6.56 10.11 -13.95
N ILE A 178 -5.62 10.73 -13.22
CA ILE A 178 -5.15 10.21 -11.93
C ILE A 178 -6.28 10.16 -10.91
N ALA A 179 -7.01 11.27 -10.73
CA ALA A 179 -8.13 11.36 -9.81
C ALA A 179 -9.26 10.36 -10.15
N ARG A 180 -9.38 9.97 -11.42
CA ARG A 180 -10.38 9.00 -11.88
C ARG A 180 -9.99 7.56 -11.62
N PHE A 181 -8.73 7.16 -11.84
CA PHE A 181 -8.34 5.74 -11.82
C PHE A 181 -7.48 5.32 -10.61
N ALA A 182 -6.84 6.25 -9.89
CA ALA A 182 -5.95 5.88 -8.78
C ALA A 182 -6.69 5.20 -7.61
N GLY A 183 -8.01 5.42 -7.46
CA GLY A 183 -8.79 4.74 -6.43
C GLY A 183 -8.89 3.22 -6.62
N ALA A 184 -8.91 2.74 -7.87
CA ALA A 184 -8.86 1.30 -8.14
C ALA A 184 -7.55 0.67 -7.65
N PHE A 185 -6.42 1.38 -7.77
CA PHE A 185 -5.12 0.93 -7.27
C PHE A 185 -5.13 0.81 -5.74
N PHE A 186 -5.49 1.87 -5.01
CA PHE A 186 -5.51 1.84 -3.54
C PHE A 186 -6.61 0.91 -2.98
N GLY A 187 -7.75 0.80 -3.66
CA GLY A 187 -8.79 -0.15 -3.30
C GLY A 187 -8.34 -1.62 -3.47
N THR A 188 -7.54 -1.91 -4.48
CA THR A 188 -6.93 -3.25 -4.66
C THR A 188 -5.86 -3.51 -3.60
N ALA A 189 -5.06 -2.50 -3.25
CA ALA A 189 -4.12 -2.59 -2.14
C ALA A 189 -4.82 -2.85 -0.79
N LEU A 190 -6.02 -2.26 -0.57
CA LEU A 190 -6.83 -2.53 0.63
C LEU A 190 -7.25 -4.00 0.71
N VAL A 191 -7.67 -4.60 -0.42
CA VAL A 191 -7.99 -6.04 -0.49
C VAL A 191 -6.76 -6.90 -0.15
N LEU A 192 -5.59 -6.53 -0.65
CA LEU A 192 -4.32 -7.18 -0.28
C LEU A 192 -4.01 -7.03 1.21
N ALA A 193 -4.26 -5.85 1.80
CA ALA A 193 -4.02 -5.61 3.22
C ALA A 193 -4.94 -6.43 4.13
N ILE A 194 -6.22 -6.54 3.79
CA ILE A 194 -7.19 -7.40 4.49
C ILE A 194 -6.76 -8.86 4.43
N TYR A 195 -6.32 -9.32 3.26
CA TYR A 195 -5.79 -10.66 3.10
C TYR A 195 -4.60 -10.92 4.04
N VAL A 196 -3.57 -10.05 3.99
CA VAL A 196 -2.36 -10.19 4.82
C VAL A 196 -2.70 -10.21 6.30
N LEU A 197 -3.59 -9.33 6.74
CA LEU A 197 -4.05 -9.27 8.13
C LEU A 197 -4.70 -10.60 8.56
N LEU A 198 -5.67 -11.09 7.79
CA LEU A 198 -6.44 -12.29 8.13
C LEU A 198 -5.62 -13.59 8.03
N ASP A 199 -4.69 -13.67 7.07
CA ASP A 199 -3.78 -14.82 6.94
C ASP A 199 -2.88 -14.94 8.18
N ARG A 200 -2.55 -13.80 8.79
CA ARG A 200 -1.69 -13.69 9.97
C ARG A 200 -2.43 -13.85 11.29
N LEU A 201 -3.64 -13.33 11.40
CA LEU A 201 -4.41 -13.36 12.64
C LEU A 201 -5.27 -14.61 12.80
N VAL A 202 -5.77 -15.18 11.70
CA VAL A 202 -6.80 -16.22 11.74
C VAL A 202 -6.32 -17.47 11.01
N ASN A 203 -6.43 -17.49 9.68
CA ASN A 203 -5.94 -18.54 8.80
C ASN A 203 -6.14 -18.16 7.33
N ARG A 204 -5.51 -18.94 6.46
CA ARG A 204 -5.54 -18.78 5.01
C ARG A 204 -6.92 -18.78 4.38
N ARG A 205 -7.82 -19.65 4.84
CA ARG A 205 -9.19 -19.75 4.29
C ARG A 205 -9.99 -18.48 4.58
N SER A 206 -9.87 -17.99 5.81
CA SER A 206 -10.47 -16.73 6.24
C SER A 206 -9.88 -15.54 5.49
N ALA A 207 -8.58 -15.55 5.20
CA ALA A 207 -7.93 -14.53 4.39
C ALA A 207 -8.49 -14.45 2.97
N VAL A 208 -8.62 -15.60 2.29
CA VAL A 208 -9.21 -15.70 0.95
C VAL A 208 -10.68 -15.25 0.97
N PHE A 209 -11.47 -15.72 1.94
CA PHE A 209 -12.88 -15.36 2.05
C PHE A 209 -13.06 -13.86 2.37
N GLY A 210 -12.31 -13.32 3.33
CA GLY A 210 -12.38 -11.92 3.71
C GLY A 210 -11.92 -10.97 2.61
N SER A 211 -10.85 -11.33 1.88
CA SER A 211 -10.39 -10.54 0.73
C SER A 211 -11.37 -10.60 -0.43
N PHE A 212 -11.99 -11.77 -0.69
CA PHE A 212 -13.09 -11.89 -1.65
C PHE A 212 -14.28 -10.99 -1.28
N CYS A 213 -14.68 -11.00 0.00
CA CYS A 213 -15.76 -10.15 0.48
C CYS A 213 -15.45 -8.66 0.27
N ALA A 214 -14.23 -8.23 0.60
CA ALA A 214 -13.78 -6.86 0.36
C ALA A 214 -13.66 -6.51 -1.13
N ALA A 215 -13.34 -7.48 -1.99
CA ALA A 215 -13.16 -7.29 -3.41
C ALA A 215 -14.48 -7.04 -4.13
N CYS A 216 -15.49 -7.88 -3.91
CA CYS A 216 -16.68 -7.96 -4.76
C CYS A 216 -18.00 -8.31 -4.07
N PHE A 217 -18.06 -8.52 -2.75
CA PHE A 217 -19.34 -8.85 -2.10
C PHE A 217 -20.25 -7.62 -2.02
N PRO A 218 -21.48 -7.66 -2.57
CA PRO A 218 -22.37 -6.49 -2.60
C PRO A 218 -22.73 -5.93 -1.22
N GLY A 219 -22.77 -6.76 -0.18
CA GLY A 219 -23.00 -6.28 1.19
C GLY A 219 -21.87 -5.39 1.73
N MET A 220 -20.69 -5.40 1.10
CA MET A 220 -19.55 -4.51 1.39
C MET A 220 -19.45 -3.37 0.37
N ASN A 221 -20.58 -2.87 -0.14
CA ASN A 221 -20.62 -1.83 -1.19
C ASN A 221 -19.76 -0.61 -0.86
N LEU A 222 -19.67 -0.21 0.41
CA LEU A 222 -18.80 0.90 0.83
C LEU A 222 -17.31 0.68 0.51
N LEU A 223 -16.81 -0.56 0.61
CA LEU A 223 -15.44 -0.91 0.24
C LEU A 223 -15.26 -0.99 -1.28
N ILE A 224 -16.33 -1.27 -2.02
CA ILE A 224 -16.33 -1.26 -3.49
C ILE A 224 -16.30 0.18 -4.02
N LYS A 225 -16.94 1.13 -3.30
CA LYS A 225 -16.96 2.56 -3.65
C LYS A 225 -15.57 3.21 -3.68
N THR A 226 -14.51 2.54 -3.22
CA THR A 226 -13.13 3.02 -3.39
C THR A 226 -12.69 3.10 -4.86
N GLY A 227 -13.49 2.58 -5.80
CA GLY A 227 -13.23 2.73 -7.24
C GLY A 227 -13.79 4.01 -7.87
N ILE A 228 -14.62 4.79 -7.17
CA ILE A 228 -15.42 5.88 -7.78
C ILE A 228 -14.60 7.14 -8.13
N GLY A 229 -13.41 7.27 -7.57
CA GLY A 229 -12.44 8.35 -7.76
C GLY A 229 -11.28 8.15 -6.77
N ALA A 230 -10.30 9.04 -6.73
CA ALA A 230 -9.19 9.00 -5.79
C ALA A 230 -9.35 10.08 -4.72
N PHE A 231 -9.41 9.68 -3.46
CA PHE A 231 -9.55 10.59 -2.32
C PHE A 231 -8.92 10.00 -1.06
N ALA A 232 -8.57 10.87 -0.11
CA ALA A 232 -7.71 10.50 1.02
C ALA A 232 -8.26 9.36 1.89
N ASN A 233 -9.59 9.24 1.99
CA ASN A 233 -10.22 8.17 2.78
C ASN A 233 -9.83 6.77 2.29
N GLN A 234 -9.53 6.57 1.01
CA GLN A 234 -9.14 5.26 0.49
C GLN A 234 -7.78 4.82 0.99
N PHE A 235 -6.84 5.76 1.05
CA PHE A 235 -5.54 5.53 1.65
C PHE A 235 -5.68 5.33 3.17
N GLY A 236 -6.53 6.12 3.84
CA GLY A 236 -6.87 5.90 5.25
C GLY A 236 -7.42 4.49 5.52
N LEU A 237 -8.36 4.03 4.69
CA LEU A 237 -8.92 2.67 4.78
C LEU A 237 -7.86 1.59 4.57
N LEU A 238 -6.93 1.78 3.62
CA LEU A 238 -5.77 0.90 3.43
C LEU A 238 -4.90 0.82 4.69
N LEU A 239 -4.68 1.92 5.39
CA LEU A 239 -3.82 1.95 6.57
C LEU A 239 -4.40 1.19 7.77
N ILE A 240 -5.73 1.11 7.92
CA ILE A 240 -6.37 0.43 9.06
C ILE A 240 -5.90 -1.04 9.23
N PRO A 241 -6.06 -1.94 8.23
CA PRO A 241 -5.59 -3.32 8.37
C PRO A 241 -4.07 -3.41 8.55
N CYS A 242 -3.30 -2.47 8.00
CA CYS A 242 -1.85 -2.43 8.18
C CYS A 242 -1.45 -2.06 9.61
N ILE A 243 -2.12 -1.10 10.24
CA ILE A 243 -1.92 -0.72 11.64
C ILE A 243 -2.29 -1.89 12.56
N LEU A 244 -3.43 -2.54 12.31
CA LEU A 244 -3.83 -3.74 13.06
C LEU A 244 -2.82 -4.88 12.90
N TYR A 245 -2.29 -5.06 11.70
CA TYR A 245 -1.24 -6.05 11.44
C TYR A 245 0.03 -5.73 12.24
N LEU A 246 0.53 -4.49 12.19
CA LEU A 246 1.68 -4.06 12.96
C LEU A 246 1.47 -4.21 14.47
N TYR A 247 0.30 -3.81 14.97
CA TYR A 247 -0.06 -3.98 16.37
C TYR A 247 -0.01 -5.46 16.79
N SER A 248 -0.51 -6.37 15.95
CA SER A 248 -0.48 -7.80 16.24
C SER A 248 0.94 -8.38 16.29
N LEU A 249 1.85 -7.87 15.46
CA LEU A 249 3.26 -8.27 15.48
C LEU A 249 3.93 -7.83 16.80
N LEU A 250 3.75 -6.58 17.19
CA LEU A 250 4.30 -6.02 18.42
C LEU A 250 3.75 -6.74 19.67
N ALA A 251 2.44 -7.01 19.70
CA ALA A 251 1.81 -7.75 20.79
C ALA A 251 2.34 -9.20 20.89
N GLY A 252 2.62 -9.86 19.76
CA GLY A 252 3.16 -11.22 19.72
C GLY A 252 4.60 -11.33 20.24
N GLU A 253 5.45 -10.34 19.95
CA GLU A 253 6.83 -10.31 20.43
C GLU A 253 6.91 -10.11 21.95
N ASN A 254 6.10 -9.21 22.50
CA ASN A 254 6.01 -8.98 23.94
C ASN A 254 5.63 -10.27 24.69
N ARG A 255 4.67 -11.05 24.18
CA ARG A 255 4.29 -12.35 24.77
C ARG A 255 5.45 -13.34 24.78
N LYS A 256 6.25 -13.42 23.71
CA LYS A 256 7.42 -14.31 23.64
C LYS A 256 8.54 -13.86 24.59
N GLN A 257 8.77 -12.56 24.72
CA GLN A 257 9.75 -12.01 25.65
C GLN A 257 9.32 -12.26 27.11
N LEU A 258 8.05 -12.00 27.45
CA LEU A 258 7.49 -12.33 28.76
C LEU A 258 7.59 -13.83 29.08
N ALA A 259 7.23 -14.70 28.13
CA ALA A 259 7.38 -16.15 28.31
C ALA A 259 8.84 -16.56 28.55
N ARG A 260 9.81 -15.95 27.85
CA ARG A 260 11.24 -16.18 28.08
C ARG A 260 11.69 -15.69 29.46
N GLN A 261 11.25 -14.50 29.88
CA GLN A 261 11.56 -13.97 31.20
C GLN A 261 10.98 -14.85 32.32
N CYS A 262 9.74 -15.33 32.19
CA CYS A 262 9.14 -16.29 33.12
C CYS A 262 9.86 -17.65 33.13
N SER A 263 10.32 -18.15 31.98
CA SER A 263 11.09 -19.40 31.91
C SER A 263 12.49 -19.29 32.53
N LEU A 264 13.09 -18.09 32.53
CA LEU A 264 14.42 -17.84 33.12
C LEU A 264 14.35 -17.52 34.61
N SER A 265 13.20 -17.09 35.13
CA SER A 265 12.99 -16.76 36.54
C SER A 265 12.40 -17.92 37.37
N LEU A 266 12.10 -19.07 36.75
CA LEU A 266 11.68 -20.30 37.43
C LEU A 266 12.71 -21.44 37.26
N PRO A 267 13.91 -21.37 37.88
CA PRO A 267 14.84 -22.50 37.89
C PRO A 267 14.47 -23.62 38.88
N LEU A 268 13.36 -23.57 39.64
CA LEU A 268 13.18 -24.46 40.81
C LEU A 268 11.80 -25.06 41.07
N LEU A 269 10.78 -24.87 40.23
CA LEU A 269 9.55 -25.66 40.35
C LEU A 269 9.38 -26.55 39.11
N ASP A 270 9.84 -27.78 39.24
CA ASP A 270 9.42 -28.87 38.36
C ASP A 270 7.94 -29.17 38.65
N TRP A 271 7.06 -28.54 37.86
CA TRP A 271 5.60 -28.71 37.95
C TRP A 271 5.15 -30.17 37.80
N ARG A 272 6.04 -31.07 37.34
CA ARG A 272 5.78 -32.52 37.27
C ARG A 272 5.71 -33.19 38.65
N LEU A 273 6.21 -32.54 39.71
CA LEU A 273 6.14 -33.06 41.08
C LEU A 273 4.85 -32.67 41.83
N LEU A 274 4.03 -31.75 41.28
CA LEU A 274 2.81 -31.27 41.93
C LEU A 274 1.52 -31.96 41.47
N PHE A 275 1.61 -32.84 40.46
CA PHE A 275 0.48 -33.61 39.93
C PHE A 275 0.77 -35.11 39.85
N ARG A 276 1.33 -35.67 40.92
CA ARG A 276 1.30 -37.12 41.20
C ARG A 276 0.52 -37.38 42.47
#